data_AF-A0A2G8XTX7-F1
#
_entry.id   AF-A0A2G8XTX7-F1
#
_cell.length_a   1.000
_cell.length_b   1.000
_cell.length_c   1.000
_cell.angle_alpha   90.00
_cell.angle_beta   90.00
_cell.angle_gamma   90.00
#
_symmetry.space_group_name_H-M   'P 1'
#
loop_
_entity.id
_entity.type
_entity.pdbx_description
1 polymer ?
#
loop_
_entity_poly.entity_id
_entity_poly.type
_entity_poly.pdbx_seq_one_letter_code
_entity_poly.pdbx_strand_id
1 'polypeptide(L)'
;VDAEGNEVTDLVVGGLRCTRRIVRSEELAFEYCNAGGIATIANVICKSINQPMVMLEACRVLLGLLFYTTRSQADRQAAVEALHAQCQQRAEQMHAQAQADYEAGVVSEPPPEEMEVPEPDPDELANAAYGGWYQMGMDEVMIDAILQAVCACAAVEAHAKQLRLQRVCLGLAAYFASEQMGTSSLVGSGIEQVLTQIMTNFAGEGTTMQLSCVIINSIAMTSGDMYEEIKTSALLSALKTSVGKMATKKPEEKALKETCAATLEAASSGEDPFDAFSKTVTELDFKFTEWNVDPYPNGVHDLPSNVKEALRKGGKLKVFLPEKEKEEIRWRSSQDLNVFEWCMGNDQDYNNRIPIVRIRNVAKGLVHPALKAAAKKEPRKVAAKFTMCLFGPPNDDFPEGVELPMVAKSQKERDAFVEMMVQWRDAATYNF
;
A
#
# COMPACT_ATOMS: atom_id res chain seq x y z
N VAL A 1 16.53 10.88 14.66
CA VAL A 1 16.13 10.86 13.24
C VAL A 1 16.51 12.22 12.68
N ASP A 2 17.54 12.26 11.84
CA ASP A 2 18.07 13.50 11.28
C ASP A 2 17.08 14.10 10.26
N ALA A 3 17.02 15.43 10.23
CA ALA A 3 16.07 16.17 9.38
C ALA A 3 16.23 15.87 7.89
N GLU A 4 17.46 15.61 7.42
CA GLU A 4 17.75 15.24 6.02
C GLU A 4 17.12 13.90 5.64
N GLY A 5 17.10 12.91 6.54
CA GLY A 5 16.47 11.61 6.28
C GLY A 5 14.95 11.71 6.13
N ASN A 6 14.31 12.65 6.85
CA ASN A 6 12.89 12.92 6.72
C ASN A 6 12.54 13.65 5.42
N GLU A 7 13.39 14.58 4.95
CA GLU A 7 13.13 15.33 3.70
C GLU A 7 13.19 14.41 2.46
N VAL A 8 14.15 13.48 2.40
CA VAL A 8 14.21 12.48 1.32
C VAL A 8 12.99 11.58 1.35
N THR A 9 12.54 11.18 2.55
CA THR A 9 11.34 10.34 2.73
C THR A 9 10.09 11.05 2.21
N ASP A 10 9.88 12.32 2.57
CA ASP A 10 8.71 13.10 2.14
C ASP A 10 8.70 13.29 0.61
N LEU A 11 9.87 13.52 -0.02
CA LEU A 11 9.99 13.63 -1.47
C LEU A 11 9.62 12.32 -2.18
N VAL A 12 10.11 11.18 -1.68
CA VAL A 12 9.80 9.86 -2.23
C VAL A 12 8.30 9.56 -2.11
N VAL A 13 7.71 9.82 -0.93
CA VAL A 13 6.25 9.65 -0.71
C VAL A 13 5.45 10.52 -1.68
N GLY A 14 5.84 11.80 -1.85
CA GLY A 14 5.20 12.69 -2.82
C GLY A 14 5.29 12.18 -4.26
N GLY A 15 6.47 11.72 -4.68
CA GLY A 15 6.70 11.15 -6.01
C GLY A 15 5.87 9.90 -6.29
N LEU A 16 5.76 8.99 -5.31
CA LEU A 16 4.93 7.79 -5.41
C LEU A 16 3.43 8.14 -5.51
N ARG A 17 2.95 9.10 -4.70
CA ARG A 17 1.57 9.61 -4.78
C ARG A 17 1.27 10.22 -6.14
N CYS A 18 2.18 11.02 -6.68
CA CYS A 18 2.08 11.56 -8.04
C CYS A 18 2.03 10.45 -9.09
N THR A 19 2.93 9.47 -9.00
CA THR A 19 2.98 8.33 -9.93
C THR A 19 1.64 7.58 -9.97
N ARG A 20 1.11 7.20 -8.80
CA ARG A 20 -0.21 6.53 -8.70
C ARG A 20 -1.34 7.37 -9.28
N ARG A 21 -1.26 8.70 -9.18
CA ARG A 21 -2.26 9.61 -9.75
C ARG A 21 -2.06 9.86 -11.24
N ILE A 22 -0.89 9.58 -11.82
CA ILE A 22 -0.65 9.70 -13.25
C ILE A 22 -1.11 8.42 -13.95
N VAL A 23 -0.73 7.27 -13.41
CA VAL A 23 -1.14 5.95 -13.94
C VAL A 23 -2.62 5.72 -13.64
N ARG A 24 -3.48 6.02 -14.62
CA ARG A 24 -4.95 5.90 -14.51
C ARG A 24 -5.60 5.00 -15.56
N SER A 25 -4.80 4.39 -16.42
CA SER A 25 -5.24 3.53 -17.51
C SER A 25 -4.20 2.43 -17.75
N GLU A 26 -4.63 1.38 -18.45
CA GLU A 26 -3.77 0.30 -18.94
C GLU A 26 -2.61 0.83 -19.79
N GLU A 27 -2.89 1.72 -20.75
CA GLU A 27 -1.88 2.35 -21.62
C GLU A 27 -0.77 3.04 -20.81
N LEU A 28 -1.14 3.90 -19.85
CA LEU A 28 -0.17 4.60 -19.00
C LEU A 28 0.57 3.65 -18.05
N ALA A 29 -0.06 2.56 -17.63
CA ALA A 29 0.61 1.52 -16.86
C ALA A 29 1.71 0.86 -17.69
N PHE A 30 1.43 0.47 -18.93
CA PHE A 30 2.43 -0.09 -19.83
C PHE A 30 3.54 0.90 -20.20
N GLU A 31 3.22 2.17 -20.47
CA GLU A 31 4.24 3.21 -20.69
C GLU A 31 5.17 3.35 -19.47
N TYR A 32 4.62 3.34 -18.26
CA TYR A 32 5.41 3.38 -17.03
C TYR A 32 6.32 2.15 -16.89
N CYS A 33 5.81 0.96 -17.22
CA CYS A 33 6.60 -0.27 -17.20
C CYS A 33 7.75 -0.24 -18.21
N ASN A 34 7.46 0.18 -19.44
CA ASN A 34 8.43 0.31 -20.53
C ASN A 34 9.53 1.32 -20.21
N ALA A 35 9.24 2.34 -19.39
CA ALA A 35 10.23 3.31 -18.90
C ALA A 35 11.11 2.78 -17.74
N GLY A 36 11.02 1.49 -17.37
CA GLY A 36 11.76 0.91 -16.25
C GLY A 36 11.13 1.18 -14.88
N GLY A 37 9.85 1.56 -14.85
CA GLY A 37 9.12 1.89 -13.63
C GLY A 37 9.02 0.71 -12.65
N ILE A 38 8.86 -0.51 -13.14
CA ILE A 38 8.72 -1.72 -12.31
C ILE A 38 9.96 -1.99 -11.46
N ALA A 39 11.14 -2.02 -12.09
CA ALA A 39 12.41 -2.20 -11.38
C ALA A 39 12.62 -1.10 -10.33
N THR A 40 12.18 0.13 -10.63
CA THR A 40 12.26 1.26 -9.70
C THR A 40 11.36 1.04 -8.47
N ILE A 41 10.10 0.67 -8.68
CA ILE A 41 9.14 0.44 -7.58
C ILE A 41 9.55 -0.77 -6.74
N ALA A 42 9.98 -1.87 -7.36
CA ALA A 42 10.49 -3.05 -6.66
C ALA A 42 11.66 -2.68 -5.73
N ASN A 43 12.65 -1.95 -6.25
CA ASN A 43 13.80 -1.49 -5.48
C ASN A 43 13.40 -0.55 -4.31
N VAL A 44 12.41 0.33 -4.51
CA VAL A 44 11.86 1.17 -3.44
C VAL A 44 11.22 0.31 -2.36
N ILE A 45 10.38 -0.67 -2.71
CA ILE A 45 9.75 -1.60 -1.75
C ILE A 45 10.84 -2.33 -0.94
N CYS A 46 11.80 -2.96 -1.61
CA CYS A 46 12.85 -3.73 -0.94
C CYS A 46 13.72 -2.89 0.03
N LYS A 47 13.85 -1.58 -0.22
CA LYS A 47 14.62 -0.67 0.66
C LYS A 47 13.81 0.02 1.74
N SER A 48 12.48 -0.15 1.74
CA SER A 48 11.56 0.62 2.59
C SER A 48 11.01 -0.15 3.78
N ILE A 49 11.62 -1.27 4.17
CA ILE A 49 11.14 -2.14 5.28
C ILE A 49 10.92 -1.35 6.58
N ASN A 50 11.79 -0.37 6.86
CA ASN A 50 11.71 0.48 8.06
C ASN A 50 11.05 1.85 7.80
N GLN A 51 10.45 2.05 6.63
CA GLN A 51 9.84 3.30 6.18
C GLN A 51 8.37 3.06 5.81
N PRO A 52 7.46 2.94 6.80
CA PRO A 52 6.09 2.46 6.58
C PRO A 52 5.30 3.32 5.59
N MET A 53 5.55 4.64 5.53
CA MET A 53 4.88 5.52 4.58
C MET A 53 5.38 5.34 3.14
N VAL A 54 6.68 5.11 2.95
CA VAL A 54 7.24 4.81 1.62
C VAL A 54 6.76 3.45 1.16
N MET A 55 6.80 2.44 2.04
CA MET A 55 6.25 1.11 1.78
C MET A 55 4.78 1.20 1.37
N LEU A 56 3.95 1.92 2.15
CA LEU A 56 2.53 2.12 1.85
C LEU A 56 2.32 2.65 0.43
N GLU A 57 2.94 3.78 0.06
CA GLU A 57 2.70 4.38 -1.25
C GLU A 57 3.33 3.57 -2.39
N ALA A 58 4.46 2.91 -2.18
CA ALA A 58 5.09 2.06 -3.17
C ALA A 58 4.23 0.82 -3.48
N CYS A 59 3.69 0.16 -2.44
CA CYS A 59 2.73 -0.93 -2.60
C CYS A 59 1.46 -0.46 -3.32
N ARG A 60 0.96 0.75 -3.04
CA ARG A 60 -0.22 1.30 -3.74
C ARG A 60 0.04 1.56 -5.22
N VAL A 61 1.25 2.03 -5.57
CA VAL A 61 1.66 2.17 -6.98
C VAL A 61 1.68 0.80 -7.65
N LEU A 62 2.33 -0.20 -7.04
CA LEU A 62 2.42 -1.53 -7.62
C LEU A 62 1.04 -2.19 -7.78
N LEU A 63 0.19 -2.12 -6.75
CA LEU A 63 -1.19 -2.61 -6.82
C LEU A 63 -2.01 -1.91 -7.91
N GLY A 64 -1.80 -0.61 -8.12
CA GLY A 64 -2.42 0.12 -9.21
C GLY A 64 -1.97 -0.37 -10.59
N LEU A 65 -0.67 -0.61 -10.76
CA LEU A 65 -0.13 -1.17 -12.01
C LEU A 65 -0.69 -2.57 -12.28
N LEU A 66 -0.71 -3.43 -11.26
CA LEU A 66 -1.29 -4.78 -11.36
C LEU A 66 -2.79 -4.72 -11.66
N PHE A 67 -3.53 -3.80 -11.06
CA PHE A 67 -4.95 -3.59 -11.34
C PHE A 67 -5.21 -3.22 -12.81
N TYR A 68 -4.40 -2.32 -13.38
CA TYR A 68 -4.60 -1.87 -14.76
C TYR A 68 -4.10 -2.86 -15.82
N THR A 69 -3.24 -3.80 -15.46
CA THR A 69 -2.61 -4.75 -16.40
C THR A 69 -3.11 -6.19 -16.25
N THR A 70 -3.80 -6.51 -15.15
CA THR A 70 -4.39 -7.84 -14.93
C THR A 70 -5.77 -7.92 -15.54
N ARG A 71 -5.94 -8.82 -16.50
CA ARG A 71 -7.27 -9.18 -17.05
C ARG A 71 -8.02 -10.08 -16.07
N SER A 72 -9.35 -10.04 -16.12
CA SER A 72 -10.16 -10.93 -15.29
C SER A 72 -9.87 -12.40 -15.62
N GLN A 73 -10.08 -13.30 -14.67
CA GLN A 73 -9.87 -14.73 -14.92
C GLN A 73 -10.76 -15.26 -16.06
N ALA A 74 -11.98 -14.75 -16.19
CA ALA A 74 -12.90 -15.10 -17.28
C ALA A 74 -12.34 -14.66 -18.66
N ASP A 75 -11.78 -13.44 -18.74
CA ASP A 75 -11.18 -12.95 -19.99
C ASP A 75 -9.92 -13.73 -20.36
N ARG A 76 -9.10 -14.10 -19.37
CA ARG A 76 -7.91 -14.94 -19.59
C ARG A 76 -8.29 -16.33 -20.08
N GLN A 77 -9.26 -16.97 -19.43
CA GLN A 77 -9.78 -18.27 -19.84
C GLN A 77 -10.34 -18.22 -21.27
N ALA A 78 -11.13 -17.21 -21.60
CA ALA A 78 -11.65 -17.02 -22.94
C ALA A 78 -10.55 -16.79 -23.99
N ALA A 79 -9.49 -16.07 -23.63
CA ALA A 79 -8.34 -15.84 -24.53
C ALA A 79 -7.56 -17.14 -24.81
N VAL A 80 -7.35 -17.97 -23.77
CA VAL A 80 -6.71 -19.29 -23.89
C VAL A 80 -7.56 -20.21 -24.77
N GLU A 81 -8.87 -20.30 -24.50
CA GLU A 81 -9.80 -21.10 -25.30
C GLU A 81 -9.84 -20.65 -26.77
N ALA A 82 -9.84 -19.35 -27.02
CA ALA A 82 -9.79 -18.80 -28.37
C ALA A 82 -8.51 -19.19 -29.12
N LEU A 83 -7.38 -19.26 -28.42
CA LEU A 83 -6.10 -19.64 -29.01
C LEU A 83 -6.07 -21.14 -29.36
N HIS A 84 -6.57 -22.00 -28.48
CA HIS A 84 -6.76 -23.43 -28.78
C HIS A 84 -7.73 -23.64 -29.94
N ALA A 85 -8.84 -22.90 -29.98
CA ALA A 85 -9.81 -22.98 -31.08
C ALA A 85 -9.19 -22.56 -32.43
N GLN A 86 -8.31 -21.55 -32.46
CA GLN A 86 -7.57 -21.16 -33.67
C GLN A 86 -6.62 -22.27 -34.14
N CYS A 87 -5.91 -22.91 -33.22
CA CYS A 87 -5.05 -24.05 -33.54
C CYS A 87 -5.85 -25.22 -34.14
N GLN A 88 -7.01 -25.51 -33.55
CA GLN A 88 -7.93 -26.53 -34.05
C GLN A 88 -8.45 -26.20 -35.45
N GLN A 89 -8.92 -24.97 -35.68
CA GLN A 89 -9.39 -24.54 -37.01
C GLN A 89 -8.28 -24.62 -38.07
N ARG A 90 -7.05 -24.26 -37.70
CA ARG A 90 -5.90 -24.33 -38.61
C ARG A 90 -5.56 -25.78 -38.96
N ALA A 91 -5.62 -26.68 -38.00
CA ALA A 91 -5.46 -28.11 -38.24
C ALA A 91 -6.55 -28.63 -39.18
N GLU A 92 -7.83 -28.35 -38.91
CA GLU A 92 -8.95 -28.76 -39.78
C GLU A 92 -8.80 -28.24 -41.22
N GLN A 93 -8.36 -27.00 -41.41
CA GLN A 93 -8.10 -26.43 -42.74
C GLN A 93 -6.93 -27.12 -43.46
N MET A 94 -5.84 -27.42 -42.75
CA MET A 94 -4.69 -28.13 -43.32
C MET A 94 -5.06 -29.56 -43.70
N HIS A 95 -5.89 -30.25 -42.91
CA HIS A 95 -6.37 -31.60 -43.22
C HIS A 95 -7.28 -31.59 -44.45
N ALA A 96 -8.23 -30.66 -44.50
CA ALA A 96 -9.12 -30.50 -45.65
C ALA A 96 -8.35 -30.18 -46.94
N GLN A 97 -7.30 -29.35 -46.86
CA GLN A 97 -6.44 -29.06 -47.99
C GLN A 97 -5.64 -30.30 -48.43
N ALA A 98 -5.05 -31.05 -47.48
CA ALA A 98 -4.33 -32.28 -47.80
C ALA A 98 -5.23 -33.34 -48.43
N GLN A 99 -6.49 -33.43 -47.99
CA GLN A 99 -7.49 -34.31 -48.58
C GLN A 99 -7.85 -33.89 -50.00
N ALA A 100 -8.05 -32.59 -50.24
CA ALA A 100 -8.29 -32.06 -51.58
C ALA A 100 -7.10 -32.30 -52.52
N ASP A 101 -5.87 -32.15 -52.04
CA ASP A 101 -4.65 -32.39 -52.83
C ASP A 101 -4.47 -33.89 -53.19
N TYR A 102 -4.86 -34.80 -52.28
CA TYR A 102 -4.89 -36.24 -52.56
C TYR A 102 -5.97 -36.60 -53.60
N GLU A 103 -7.19 -36.08 -53.45
CA GLU A 103 -8.28 -36.29 -54.40
C GLU A 103 -7.98 -35.73 -55.80
N ALA A 104 -7.22 -34.63 -55.87
CA ALA A 104 -6.74 -34.03 -57.11
C ALA A 104 -5.52 -34.77 -57.73
N GLY A 105 -4.94 -35.75 -57.04
CA GLY A 105 -3.77 -36.51 -57.49
C GLY A 105 -2.45 -35.74 -57.42
N VAL A 106 -2.38 -34.67 -56.62
CA VAL A 106 -1.16 -33.87 -56.40
C VAL A 106 -0.19 -34.62 -55.48
N VAL A 107 -0.72 -35.40 -54.54
CA VAL A 107 0.03 -36.29 -53.63
C VAL A 107 -0.48 -37.73 -53.75
N SER A 108 0.43 -38.68 -53.62
CA SER A 108 0.16 -40.12 -53.84
C SER A 108 -0.32 -40.87 -52.60
N GLU A 109 -0.12 -40.30 -51.41
CA GLU A 109 -0.48 -40.91 -50.13
C GLU A 109 -1.69 -40.19 -49.53
N PRO A 110 -2.68 -40.91 -48.99
CA PRO A 110 -3.83 -40.31 -48.34
C PRO A 110 -3.39 -39.63 -47.02
N PRO A 111 -3.99 -38.48 -46.66
CA PRO A 111 -3.73 -37.86 -45.37
C PRO A 111 -4.19 -38.78 -44.22
N PRO A 112 -3.57 -38.66 -43.02
CA PRO A 112 -3.96 -39.42 -41.84
C PRO A 112 -5.42 -39.14 -41.44
N GLU A 113 -6.09 -40.12 -40.83
CA GLU A 113 -7.50 -40.03 -40.40
C GLU A 113 -7.71 -38.99 -39.30
N GLU A 114 -6.74 -38.84 -38.40
CA GLU A 114 -6.70 -37.81 -37.36
C GLU A 114 -5.43 -36.98 -37.55
N MET A 115 -5.57 -35.65 -37.62
CA MET A 115 -4.42 -34.77 -37.49
C MET A 115 -4.21 -34.36 -36.05
N GLU A 116 -2.95 -34.42 -35.63
CA GLU A 116 -2.51 -33.82 -34.39
C GLU A 116 -2.73 -32.30 -34.45
N VAL A 117 -3.49 -31.78 -33.51
CA VAL A 117 -3.69 -30.33 -33.37
C VAL A 117 -2.43 -29.77 -32.70
N PRO A 118 -1.69 -28.85 -33.36
CA PRO A 118 -0.52 -28.25 -32.73
C PRO A 118 -0.96 -27.45 -31.49
N GLU A 119 -0.17 -27.52 -30.44
CA GLU A 119 -0.36 -26.63 -29.29
C GLU A 119 -0.15 -25.16 -29.71
N PRO A 120 -0.84 -24.21 -29.05
CA PRO A 120 -0.55 -22.81 -29.21
C PRO A 120 0.93 -22.44 -29.04
N ASP A 121 1.34 -21.34 -29.66
CA ASP A 121 2.66 -20.77 -29.40
C ASP A 121 2.80 -20.47 -27.88
N PRO A 122 3.90 -20.91 -27.23
CA PRO A 122 4.06 -20.75 -25.79
C PRO A 122 4.00 -19.30 -25.32
N ASP A 123 4.51 -18.35 -26.10
CA ASP A 123 4.51 -16.94 -25.74
C ASP A 123 3.10 -16.34 -25.88
N GLU A 124 2.36 -16.72 -26.92
CA GLU A 124 0.94 -16.34 -27.07
C GLU A 124 0.07 -16.92 -25.96
N LEU A 125 0.31 -18.18 -25.58
CA LEU A 125 -0.40 -18.85 -24.49
C LEU A 125 -0.10 -18.20 -23.14
N ALA A 126 1.17 -17.92 -22.84
CA ALA A 126 1.57 -17.21 -21.63
C ALA A 126 0.94 -15.81 -21.57
N ASN A 127 0.88 -15.10 -22.70
CA ASN A 127 0.24 -13.78 -22.79
C ASN A 127 -1.28 -13.82 -22.58
N ALA A 128 -1.92 -14.93 -22.93
CA ALA A 128 -3.35 -15.15 -22.70
C ALA A 128 -3.64 -15.58 -21.25
N ALA A 129 -2.78 -16.42 -20.66
CA ALA A 129 -3.04 -17.10 -19.38
C ALA A 129 -2.55 -16.34 -18.15
N TYR A 130 -1.44 -15.61 -18.23
CA TYR A 130 -0.82 -14.99 -17.06
C TYR A 130 -1.36 -13.59 -16.75
N GLY A 131 -1.28 -13.23 -15.46
CA GLY A 131 -1.73 -11.95 -14.95
C GLY A 131 -0.80 -10.78 -15.30
N GLY A 132 -1.13 -9.60 -14.76
CA GLY A 132 -0.41 -8.36 -15.01
C GLY A 132 1.09 -8.42 -14.68
N TRP A 133 1.51 -9.23 -13.71
CA TRP A 133 2.93 -9.41 -13.36
C TRP A 133 3.78 -9.84 -14.57
N TYR A 134 3.28 -10.76 -15.40
CA TYR A 134 3.99 -11.25 -16.58
C TYR A 134 4.06 -10.17 -17.65
N GLN A 135 2.93 -9.49 -17.90
CA GLN A 135 2.82 -8.40 -18.86
C GLN A 135 3.69 -7.19 -18.48
N MET A 136 3.93 -6.98 -17.19
CA MET A 136 4.81 -5.95 -16.65
C MET A 136 6.30 -6.34 -16.67
N GLY A 137 6.65 -7.56 -17.08
CA GLY A 137 8.02 -8.07 -17.13
C GLY A 137 8.62 -8.35 -15.74
N MET A 138 7.79 -8.72 -14.76
CA MET A 138 8.28 -9.15 -13.45
C MET A 138 8.74 -10.61 -13.52
N ASP A 139 9.91 -10.89 -12.96
CA ASP A 139 10.41 -12.25 -12.79
C ASP A 139 10.19 -12.77 -11.35
N GLU A 140 10.37 -14.08 -11.18
CA GLU A 140 10.19 -14.75 -9.89
C GLU A 140 11.10 -14.16 -8.80
N VAL A 141 12.35 -13.82 -9.14
CA VAL A 141 13.32 -13.24 -8.22
C VAL A 141 12.85 -11.89 -7.69
N MET A 142 12.32 -11.04 -8.56
CA MET A 142 11.76 -9.74 -8.18
C MET A 142 10.51 -9.91 -7.30
N ILE A 143 9.62 -10.82 -7.67
CA ILE A 143 8.40 -11.12 -6.90
C ILE A 143 8.80 -11.60 -5.49
N ASP A 144 9.72 -12.55 -5.38
CA ASP A 144 10.19 -13.08 -4.11
C ASP A 144 10.81 -12.00 -3.21
N ALA A 145 11.62 -11.12 -3.78
CA ALA A 145 12.23 -10.01 -3.04
C ALA A 145 11.20 -8.98 -2.55
N ILE A 146 10.16 -8.71 -3.35
CA ILE A 146 9.03 -7.86 -2.95
C ILE A 146 8.28 -8.52 -1.79
N LEU A 147 7.95 -9.81 -1.91
CA LEU A 147 7.20 -10.57 -0.91
C LEU A 147 7.94 -10.64 0.43
N GLN A 148 9.25 -10.90 0.41
CA GLN A 148 10.11 -10.82 1.60
C GLN A 148 10.05 -9.44 2.27
N ALA A 149 10.16 -8.37 1.48
CA ALA A 149 10.18 -7.01 2.01
C ALA A 149 8.82 -6.58 2.60
N VAL A 150 7.70 -6.95 1.96
CA VAL A 150 6.36 -6.64 2.49
C VAL A 150 6.06 -7.44 3.75
N CYS A 151 6.42 -8.73 3.80
CA CYS A 151 6.28 -9.55 5.01
C CYS A 151 7.12 -8.99 6.16
N ALA A 152 8.40 -8.68 5.90
CA ALA A 152 9.29 -8.09 6.89
C ALA A 152 8.75 -6.76 7.44
N CYS A 153 8.25 -5.88 6.57
CA CYS A 153 7.67 -4.60 6.99
C CYS A 153 6.37 -4.77 7.78
N ALA A 154 5.49 -5.68 7.34
CA ALA A 154 4.20 -5.93 7.96
C ALA A 154 4.33 -6.53 9.37
N ALA A 155 5.34 -7.39 9.59
CA ALA A 155 5.64 -8.04 10.86
C ALA A 155 6.20 -7.10 11.95
N VAL A 156 6.69 -5.91 11.58
CA VAL A 156 7.22 -4.94 12.55
C VAL A 156 6.11 -4.50 13.51
N GLU A 157 6.30 -4.65 14.82
CA GLU A 157 5.27 -4.36 15.83
C GLU A 157 4.73 -2.92 15.76
N ALA A 158 5.59 -1.95 15.46
CA ALA A 158 5.21 -0.54 15.28
C ALA A 158 4.31 -0.30 14.05
N HIS A 159 4.38 -1.20 13.06
CA HIS A 159 3.64 -1.13 11.79
C HIS A 159 2.37 -1.99 11.81
N ALA A 160 2.35 -3.03 12.65
CA ALA A 160 1.26 -4.00 12.75
C ALA A 160 -0.11 -3.41 13.15
N LYS A 161 -0.13 -2.20 13.71
CA LYS A 161 -1.36 -1.47 14.08
C LYS A 161 -1.79 -0.43 13.03
N GLN A 162 -1.10 -0.37 11.89
CA GLN A 162 -1.41 0.56 10.80
C GLN A 162 -2.25 -0.13 9.73
N LEU A 163 -3.58 -0.10 9.88
CA LEU A 163 -4.52 -0.85 9.02
C LEU A 163 -4.28 -0.62 7.52
N ARG A 164 -4.04 0.63 7.11
CA ARG A 164 -3.82 1.00 5.70
C ARG A 164 -2.55 0.37 5.12
N LEU A 165 -1.47 0.32 5.90
CA LEU A 165 -0.23 -0.35 5.51
C LEU A 165 -0.46 -1.85 5.38
N GLN A 166 -1.16 -2.45 6.35
CA GLN A 166 -1.45 -3.89 6.33
C GLN A 166 -2.30 -4.28 5.12
N ARG A 167 -3.32 -3.48 4.76
CA ARG A 167 -4.16 -3.72 3.56
C ARG A 167 -3.34 -3.82 2.28
N VAL A 168 -2.39 -2.92 2.07
CA VAL A 168 -1.60 -2.92 0.82
C VAL A 168 -0.50 -3.97 0.81
N CYS A 169 0.10 -4.27 1.97
CA CYS A 169 1.07 -5.36 2.10
C CYS A 169 0.39 -6.72 1.87
N LEU A 170 -0.75 -6.95 2.52
CA LEU A 170 -1.57 -8.14 2.26
C LEU A 170 -2.13 -8.14 0.84
N GLY A 171 -2.44 -6.99 0.26
CA GLY A 171 -2.92 -6.89 -1.12
C GLY A 171 -1.90 -7.45 -2.12
N LEU A 172 -0.62 -7.09 -1.98
CA LEU A 172 0.43 -7.64 -2.83
C LEU A 172 0.65 -9.13 -2.56
N ALA A 173 0.69 -9.55 -1.30
CA ALA A 173 0.83 -10.96 -0.94
C ALA A 173 -0.34 -11.80 -1.50
N ALA A 174 -1.57 -11.31 -1.38
CA ALA A 174 -2.77 -11.95 -1.91
C ALA A 174 -2.78 -12.01 -3.42
N TYR A 175 -2.34 -10.94 -4.10
CA TYR A 175 -2.22 -10.92 -5.56
C TYR A 175 -1.27 -12.02 -6.04
N PHE A 176 -0.02 -12.02 -5.56
CA PHE A 176 0.96 -12.99 -6.05
C PHE A 176 0.59 -14.42 -5.65
N ALA A 177 0.06 -14.63 -4.44
CA ALA A 177 -0.46 -15.94 -4.06
C ALA A 177 -1.59 -16.40 -4.98
N SER A 178 -2.53 -15.52 -5.34
CA SER A 178 -3.64 -15.85 -6.26
C SER A 178 -3.17 -16.19 -7.68
N GLU A 179 -2.06 -15.59 -8.10
CA GLU A 179 -1.39 -15.91 -9.37
C GLU A 179 -0.41 -17.10 -9.24
N GLN A 180 -0.40 -17.79 -8.10
CA GLN A 180 0.48 -18.93 -7.78
C GLN A 180 1.98 -18.59 -7.85
N MET A 181 2.33 -17.33 -7.60
CA MET A 181 3.70 -16.82 -7.63
C MET A 181 4.21 -16.51 -6.23
N GLY A 182 5.47 -16.89 -5.95
CA GLY A 182 6.19 -16.53 -4.72
C GLY A 182 5.65 -17.14 -3.42
N THR A 183 4.88 -18.23 -3.53
CA THR A 183 4.33 -18.98 -2.39
C THR A 183 5.42 -19.44 -1.42
N SER A 184 6.54 -19.96 -1.95
CA SER A 184 7.72 -20.35 -1.17
C SER A 184 8.31 -19.17 -0.38
N SER A 185 8.41 -18.00 -1.01
CA SER A 185 8.89 -16.77 -0.39
C SER A 185 7.96 -16.26 0.71
N LEU A 186 6.64 -16.32 0.51
CA LEU A 186 5.65 -15.99 1.54
C LEU A 186 5.81 -16.87 2.78
N VAL A 187 5.83 -18.19 2.58
CA VAL A 187 5.96 -19.16 3.69
C VAL A 187 7.30 -18.99 4.40
N GLY A 188 8.40 -18.94 3.65
CA GLY A 188 9.75 -18.73 4.19
C GLY A 188 9.94 -17.40 4.91
N SER A 189 9.16 -16.37 4.55
CA SER A 189 9.17 -15.04 5.19
C SER A 189 8.23 -14.93 6.40
N GLY A 190 7.59 -16.03 6.80
CA GLY A 190 6.73 -16.05 7.99
C GLY A 190 5.38 -15.35 7.78
N ILE A 191 4.77 -15.48 6.59
CA ILE A 191 3.43 -14.93 6.31
C ILE A 191 2.40 -15.35 7.37
N GLU A 192 2.50 -16.55 7.92
CA GLU A 192 1.65 -17.04 9.02
C GLU A 192 1.62 -16.07 10.21
N GLN A 193 2.78 -15.55 10.62
CA GLN A 193 2.88 -14.65 11.77
C GLN A 193 2.21 -13.31 11.46
N VAL A 194 2.39 -12.82 10.23
CA VAL A 194 1.75 -11.60 9.74
C VAL A 194 0.22 -11.75 9.73
N LEU A 195 -0.29 -12.86 9.19
CA LEU A 195 -1.73 -13.16 9.18
C LEU A 195 -2.29 -13.26 10.60
N THR A 196 -1.65 -14.03 11.47
CA THR A 196 -2.03 -14.19 12.88
C THR A 196 -2.07 -12.83 13.60
N GLN A 197 -1.06 -11.98 13.39
CA GLN A 197 -0.97 -10.65 13.99
C GLN A 197 -2.08 -9.71 13.49
N ILE A 198 -2.36 -9.70 12.19
CA ILE A 198 -3.40 -8.85 11.60
C ILE A 198 -4.79 -9.27 12.08
N MET A 199 -5.10 -10.57 12.05
CA MET A 199 -6.37 -11.10 12.55
C MET A 199 -6.57 -10.85 14.05
N THR A 200 -5.48 -10.71 14.80
CA THR A 200 -5.52 -10.34 16.22
C THR A 200 -5.75 -8.84 16.41
N ASN A 201 -4.98 -8.00 15.71
CA ASN A 201 -5.03 -6.54 15.86
C ASN A 201 -6.30 -5.91 15.27
N PHE A 202 -6.82 -6.48 14.17
CA PHE A 202 -7.97 -5.98 13.42
C PHE A 202 -9.09 -7.02 13.35
N ALA A 203 -9.30 -7.75 14.45
CA ALA A 203 -10.28 -8.83 14.50
C ALA A 203 -11.69 -8.37 14.06
N GLY A 204 -12.25 -9.04 13.05
CA GLY A 204 -13.56 -8.73 12.47
C GLY A 204 -13.55 -7.66 11.37
N GLU A 205 -12.39 -7.09 11.03
CA GLU A 205 -12.26 -6.13 9.92
C GLU A 205 -12.29 -6.87 8.58
N GLY A 206 -13.26 -6.53 7.73
CA GLY A 206 -13.60 -7.35 6.57
C GLY A 206 -12.55 -7.37 5.47
N THR A 207 -11.88 -6.25 5.20
CA THR A 207 -10.93 -6.15 4.07
C THR A 207 -9.68 -7.00 4.32
N THR A 208 -9.04 -6.84 5.48
CA THR A 208 -7.86 -7.60 5.87
C THR A 208 -8.18 -9.08 6.07
N MET A 209 -9.38 -9.42 6.53
CA MET A 209 -9.83 -10.80 6.60
C MET A 209 -9.94 -11.45 5.22
N GLN A 210 -10.57 -10.79 4.25
CA GLN A 210 -10.69 -11.34 2.91
C GLN A 210 -9.34 -11.53 2.24
N LEU A 211 -8.43 -10.55 2.35
CA LEU A 211 -7.06 -10.67 1.82
C LEU A 211 -6.32 -11.83 2.49
N SER A 212 -6.47 -11.99 3.80
CA SER A 212 -5.87 -13.11 4.53
C SER A 212 -6.41 -14.47 4.07
N CYS A 213 -7.72 -14.57 3.86
CA CYS A 213 -8.36 -15.78 3.34
C CYS A 213 -7.84 -16.12 1.94
N VAL A 214 -7.74 -15.14 1.03
CA VAL A 214 -7.18 -15.35 -0.32
C VAL A 214 -5.77 -15.91 -0.26
N ILE A 215 -4.91 -15.37 0.61
CA ILE A 215 -3.54 -15.89 0.79
C ILE A 215 -3.56 -17.35 1.26
N ILE A 216 -4.34 -17.66 2.31
CA ILE A 216 -4.44 -19.03 2.85
C ILE A 216 -4.96 -20.00 1.79
N ASN A 217 -6.08 -19.65 1.14
CA ASN A 217 -6.71 -20.46 0.12
C ASN A 217 -5.76 -20.73 -1.04
N SER A 218 -5.05 -19.69 -1.51
CA SER A 218 -4.16 -19.82 -2.67
C SER A 218 -2.92 -20.65 -2.33
N ILE A 219 -2.34 -20.51 -1.13
CA ILE A 219 -1.25 -21.39 -0.68
C ILE A 219 -1.72 -22.85 -0.63
N ALA A 220 -2.90 -23.11 -0.07
CA ALA A 220 -3.49 -24.46 0.01
C ALA A 220 -3.75 -25.08 -1.37
N MET A 221 -4.27 -24.29 -2.31
CA MET A 221 -4.54 -24.73 -3.69
C MET A 221 -3.27 -24.87 -4.54
N THR A 222 -2.15 -24.24 -4.14
CA THR A 222 -0.86 -24.34 -4.85
C THR A 222 -0.05 -25.52 -4.33
N SER A 223 0.03 -25.71 -3.01
CA SER A 223 0.84 -26.77 -2.39
C SER A 223 0.34 -27.14 -1.00
N GLY A 224 -0.11 -28.39 -0.84
CA GLY A 224 -0.51 -28.93 0.46
C GLY A 224 0.62 -28.91 1.51
N ASP A 225 1.86 -29.22 1.10
CA ASP A 225 3.02 -29.20 2.01
C ASP A 225 3.28 -27.80 2.58
N MET A 226 3.33 -26.78 1.73
CA MET A 226 3.47 -25.38 2.15
C MET A 226 2.31 -24.89 3.01
N TYR A 227 1.09 -25.38 2.75
CA TYR A 227 -0.05 -25.07 3.59
C TYR A 227 0.09 -25.64 5.00
N GLU A 228 0.55 -26.88 5.14
CA GLU A 228 0.78 -27.48 6.45
C GLU A 228 1.87 -26.73 7.25
N GLU A 229 2.84 -26.09 6.59
CA GLU A 229 3.81 -25.22 7.26
C GLU A 229 3.19 -23.96 7.89
N ILE A 230 2.16 -23.37 7.26
CA ILE A 230 1.48 -22.17 7.79
C ILE A 230 0.29 -22.48 8.69
N LYS A 231 -0.22 -23.71 8.67
CA LYS A 231 -1.42 -24.15 9.42
C LYS A 231 -1.12 -24.35 10.90
N THR A 232 -0.84 -23.26 11.60
CA THR A 232 -0.60 -23.29 13.05
C THR A 232 -1.90 -23.22 13.83
N SER A 233 -1.89 -23.74 15.06
CA SER A 233 -3.02 -23.56 15.99
C SER A 233 -3.29 -22.07 16.30
N ALA A 234 -2.25 -21.22 16.25
CA ALA A 234 -2.36 -19.79 16.48
C ALA A 234 -3.12 -19.12 15.33
N LEU A 235 -2.76 -19.41 14.09
CA LEU A 235 -3.43 -18.91 12.90
C LEU A 235 -4.90 -19.34 12.87
N LEU A 236 -5.18 -20.64 13.07
CA LEU A 236 -6.56 -21.15 13.09
C LEU A 236 -7.40 -20.52 14.20
N SER A 237 -6.82 -20.30 15.38
CA SER A 237 -7.49 -19.62 16.49
C SER A 237 -7.78 -18.14 16.16
N ALA A 238 -6.83 -17.45 15.54
CA ALA A 238 -6.99 -16.05 15.12
C ALA A 238 -8.07 -15.93 14.03
N LEU A 239 -8.02 -16.81 13.02
CA LEU A 239 -9.00 -16.90 11.93
C LEU A 239 -10.41 -17.11 12.49
N LYS A 240 -10.59 -18.13 13.34
CA LYS A 240 -11.87 -18.43 14.00
C LYS A 240 -12.40 -17.23 14.79
N THR A 241 -11.53 -16.61 15.58
CA THR A 241 -11.91 -15.45 16.41
C THR A 241 -12.31 -14.26 15.56
N SER A 242 -11.57 -13.99 14.49
CA SER A 242 -11.81 -12.84 13.62
C SER A 242 -13.09 -13.02 12.79
N VAL A 243 -13.30 -14.18 12.17
CA VAL A 243 -14.56 -14.53 11.47
C VAL A 243 -15.76 -14.39 12.40
N GLY A 244 -15.64 -14.83 13.66
CA GLY A 244 -16.68 -14.68 14.67
C GLY A 244 -17.09 -13.23 14.94
N LYS A 245 -16.14 -12.29 14.83
CA LYS A 245 -16.33 -10.85 15.09
C LYS A 245 -16.73 -10.03 13.87
N MET A 246 -16.73 -10.61 12.67
CA MET A 246 -17.14 -9.90 11.45
C MET A 246 -18.58 -9.42 11.53
N ALA A 247 -18.80 -8.20 11.04
CA ALA A 247 -20.11 -7.58 10.96
C ALA A 247 -21.05 -8.37 10.02
N THR A 248 -22.35 -8.30 10.29
CA THR A 248 -23.40 -8.97 9.49
C THR A 248 -24.64 -8.08 9.36
N LYS A 249 -24.47 -6.76 9.47
CA LYS A 249 -25.60 -5.82 9.49
C LYS A 249 -26.14 -5.60 8.08
N LYS A 250 -25.24 -5.61 7.09
CA LYS A 250 -25.58 -5.41 5.68
C LYS A 250 -25.44 -6.72 4.87
N PRO A 251 -26.15 -6.86 3.74
CA PRO A 251 -26.01 -8.02 2.86
C PRO A 251 -24.57 -8.26 2.40
N GLU A 252 -23.84 -7.20 2.04
CA GLU A 252 -22.42 -7.26 1.65
C GLU A 252 -21.51 -7.80 2.77
N GLU A 253 -21.74 -7.38 4.03
CA GLU A 253 -20.99 -7.85 5.19
C GLU A 253 -21.29 -9.33 5.48
N LYS A 254 -22.54 -9.74 5.30
CA LYS A 254 -22.96 -11.14 5.48
C LYS A 254 -22.32 -12.04 4.43
N ALA A 255 -22.35 -11.67 3.16
CA ALA A 255 -21.70 -12.41 2.07
C ALA A 255 -20.19 -12.52 2.28
N LEU A 256 -19.55 -11.44 2.74
CA LEU A 256 -18.13 -11.44 3.06
C LEU A 256 -17.79 -12.40 4.21
N LYS A 257 -18.61 -12.39 5.27
CA LYS A 257 -18.46 -13.32 6.39
C LYS A 257 -18.66 -14.77 5.96
N GLU A 258 -19.64 -15.05 5.11
CA GLU A 258 -19.88 -16.39 4.55
C GLU A 258 -18.67 -16.88 3.76
N THR A 259 -18.07 -15.99 2.94
CA THR A 259 -16.84 -16.28 2.18
C THR A 259 -15.67 -16.62 3.10
N CYS A 260 -15.41 -15.80 4.13
CA CYS A 260 -14.35 -16.07 5.10
C CYS A 260 -14.63 -17.29 5.98
N ALA A 261 -15.91 -17.60 6.23
CA ALA A 261 -16.30 -18.80 6.98
C ALA A 261 -16.03 -20.09 6.19
N ALA A 262 -16.19 -20.07 4.86
CA ALA A 262 -15.81 -21.19 4.00
C ALA A 262 -14.31 -21.52 4.10
N THR A 263 -13.44 -20.49 4.13
CA THR A 263 -12.00 -20.69 4.39
C THR A 263 -11.73 -21.31 5.76
N LEU A 264 -12.46 -20.88 6.81
CA LEU A 264 -12.33 -21.48 8.15
C LEU A 264 -12.80 -22.94 8.18
N GLU A 265 -13.88 -23.26 7.49
CA GLU A 265 -14.40 -24.62 7.36
C GLU A 265 -13.38 -25.52 6.64
N ALA A 266 -12.88 -25.09 5.48
CA ALA A 266 -11.83 -25.78 4.74
C ALA A 266 -10.57 -25.98 5.58
N ALA A 267 -10.11 -24.93 6.28
CA ALA A 267 -8.91 -24.98 7.11
C ALA A 267 -9.05 -25.91 8.33
N SER A 268 -10.29 -26.12 8.79
CA SER A 268 -10.63 -27.04 9.88
C SER A 268 -10.96 -28.45 9.39
N SER A 269 -10.98 -28.68 8.07
CA SER A 269 -11.24 -29.97 7.47
C SER A 269 -10.08 -30.94 7.71
N GLY A 270 -10.40 -32.24 7.73
CA GLY A 270 -9.42 -33.33 7.71
C GLY A 270 -9.15 -33.86 6.29
N GLU A 271 -9.76 -33.27 5.28
CA GLU A 271 -9.56 -33.58 3.86
C GLU A 271 -8.21 -33.07 3.35
N ASP A 272 -7.80 -33.54 2.18
CA ASP A 272 -6.66 -32.99 1.46
C ASP A 272 -6.86 -31.49 1.18
N PRO A 273 -5.82 -30.64 1.30
CA PRO A 273 -5.94 -29.20 1.09
C PRO A 273 -6.55 -28.82 -0.27
N PHE A 274 -6.25 -29.54 -1.35
CA PHE A 274 -6.79 -29.21 -2.67
C PHE A 274 -8.32 -29.41 -2.72
N ASP A 275 -8.80 -30.50 -2.12
CA ASP A 275 -10.23 -30.82 -2.07
C ASP A 275 -10.98 -29.88 -1.12
N ALA A 276 -10.42 -29.68 0.09
CA ALA A 276 -11.03 -28.86 1.13
C ALA A 276 -11.21 -27.39 0.67
N PHE A 277 -10.24 -26.86 -0.08
CA PHE A 277 -10.24 -25.46 -0.51
C PHE A 277 -10.82 -25.24 -1.91
N SER A 278 -11.23 -26.30 -2.62
CA SER A 278 -11.76 -26.25 -4.00
C SER A 278 -12.92 -25.28 -4.24
N LYS A 279 -13.69 -24.95 -3.19
CA LYS A 279 -14.85 -24.03 -3.24
C LYS A 279 -14.56 -22.67 -2.61
N THR A 280 -13.34 -22.43 -2.15
CA THR A 280 -12.93 -21.18 -1.53
C THR A 280 -12.48 -20.16 -2.57
N VAL A 281 -12.51 -18.88 -2.22
CA VAL A 281 -12.12 -17.80 -3.13
C VAL A 281 -10.60 -17.65 -3.14
N THR A 282 -9.98 -17.90 -4.29
CA THR A 282 -8.56 -17.66 -4.54
C THR A 282 -8.31 -16.39 -5.34
N GLU A 283 -9.28 -15.91 -6.12
CA GLU A 283 -9.13 -14.68 -6.91
C GLU A 283 -9.13 -13.44 -6.00
N LEU A 284 -8.17 -12.53 -6.25
CA LEU A 284 -8.12 -11.24 -5.56
C LEU A 284 -9.13 -10.25 -6.15
N ASP A 285 -10.05 -9.77 -5.32
CA ASP A 285 -10.78 -8.54 -5.59
C ASP A 285 -10.00 -7.32 -5.06
N PHE A 286 -9.44 -6.55 -5.99
CA PHE A 286 -8.61 -5.38 -5.70
C PHE A 286 -9.28 -4.34 -4.79
N LYS A 287 -10.61 -4.31 -4.70
CA LYS A 287 -11.31 -3.36 -3.81
C LYS A 287 -10.89 -3.52 -2.35
N PHE A 288 -10.57 -4.73 -1.91
CA PHE A 288 -10.18 -5.01 -0.53
C PHE A 288 -8.80 -4.47 -0.17
N THR A 289 -7.96 -4.19 -1.17
CA THR A 289 -6.64 -3.59 -0.94
C THR A 289 -6.73 -2.09 -0.65
N GLU A 290 -7.82 -1.44 -1.06
CA GLU A 290 -8.03 0.01 -0.99
C GLU A 290 -6.85 0.82 -1.57
N TRP A 291 -6.12 0.26 -2.55
CA TRP A 291 -4.91 0.86 -3.10
C TRP A 291 -5.16 2.26 -3.69
N ASN A 292 -6.37 2.49 -4.22
CA ASN A 292 -6.81 3.76 -4.79
C ASN A 292 -7.43 4.73 -3.77
N VAL A 293 -7.71 4.30 -2.53
CA VAL A 293 -8.43 5.10 -1.53
C VAL A 293 -7.48 6.00 -0.73
N ASP A 294 -7.55 7.29 -1.03
CA ASP A 294 -6.78 8.30 -0.29
C ASP A 294 -7.31 8.45 1.16
N PRO A 295 -6.42 8.72 2.14
CA PRO A 295 -6.83 8.90 3.54
C PRO A 295 -7.68 10.14 3.75
N TYR A 296 -7.47 11.14 2.88
CA TYR A 296 -8.14 12.42 2.90
C TYR A 296 -8.60 12.74 1.47
N PRO A 297 -9.60 12.04 0.88
CA PRO A 297 -10.06 12.30 -0.48
C PRO A 297 -10.48 13.75 -0.75
N ASN A 298 -10.99 14.44 0.27
CA ASN A 298 -11.33 15.87 0.27
C ASN A 298 -10.29 16.72 1.02
N GLY A 299 -9.09 16.17 1.21
CA GLY A 299 -7.96 16.77 1.90
C GLY A 299 -8.27 17.29 3.31
N VAL A 300 -7.97 18.55 3.59
CA VAL A 300 -8.13 19.15 4.93
C VAL A 300 -9.58 19.12 5.44
N HIS A 301 -10.56 18.95 4.55
CA HIS A 301 -11.96 18.87 4.94
C HIS A 301 -12.31 17.55 5.63
N ASP A 302 -11.56 16.48 5.37
CA ASP A 302 -11.74 15.18 6.00
C ASP A 302 -11.11 15.09 7.40
N LEU A 303 -10.36 16.13 7.81
CA LEU A 303 -9.89 16.21 9.19
C LEU A 303 -11.09 16.18 10.17
N PRO A 304 -10.98 15.46 11.30
CA PRO A 304 -12.03 15.42 12.31
C PRO A 304 -12.45 16.82 12.76
N SER A 305 -13.74 17.03 13.04
CA SER A 305 -14.26 18.37 13.40
C SER A 305 -13.55 19.00 14.59
N ASN A 306 -13.22 18.19 15.61
CA ASN A 306 -12.45 18.64 16.78
C ASN A 306 -11.02 19.08 16.41
N VAL A 307 -10.38 18.43 15.42
CA VAL A 307 -9.06 18.82 14.91
C VAL A 307 -9.18 20.14 14.14
N LYS A 308 -10.17 20.28 13.26
CA LYS A 308 -10.41 21.52 12.50
C LYS A 308 -10.69 22.72 13.42
N GLU A 309 -11.51 22.51 14.45
CA GLU A 309 -11.77 23.53 15.47
C GLU A 309 -10.52 23.89 16.28
N ALA A 310 -9.72 22.90 16.68
CA ALA A 310 -8.46 23.12 17.38
C ALA A 310 -7.46 23.91 16.54
N LEU A 311 -7.33 23.59 15.24
CA LEU A 311 -6.48 24.31 14.29
C LEU A 311 -6.90 25.77 14.13
N ARG A 312 -8.20 26.02 13.91
CA ARG A 312 -8.74 27.38 13.73
C ARG A 312 -8.67 28.21 15.01
N LYS A 313 -8.88 27.57 16.16
CA LYS A 313 -8.70 28.22 17.47
C LYS A 313 -7.23 28.52 17.73
N GLY A 314 -6.35 27.63 17.29
CA GLY A 314 -4.91 27.75 17.44
C GLY A 314 -4.46 27.67 18.90
N GLY A 315 -3.30 28.27 19.18
CA GLY A 315 -2.69 28.19 20.50
C GLY A 315 -1.64 29.25 20.76
N LYS A 316 -0.98 29.10 21.92
CA LYS A 316 0.12 29.96 22.36
C LYS A 316 1.34 29.10 22.62
N LEU A 317 2.47 29.48 22.04
CA LEU A 317 3.75 28.81 22.24
C LEU A 317 4.84 29.84 22.55
N LYS A 318 5.84 29.46 23.33
CA LYS A 318 7.01 30.30 23.57
C LYS A 318 8.04 30.04 22.50
N VAL A 319 8.58 31.09 21.88
CA VAL A 319 9.63 31.02 20.87
C VAL A 319 10.94 31.65 21.34
N PHE A 320 12.06 31.14 20.83
CA PHE A 320 13.40 31.61 21.13
C PHE A 320 14.10 32.10 19.85
N LEU A 321 13.94 33.38 19.54
CA LEU A 321 14.56 33.97 18.36
C LEU A 321 16.03 34.32 18.60
N PRO A 322 16.87 34.39 17.55
CA PRO A 322 18.18 35.01 17.65
C PRO A 322 18.05 36.42 18.25
N GLU A 323 18.94 36.77 19.19
CA GLU A 323 19.01 38.08 19.86
C GLU A 323 17.88 38.46 20.83
N LYS A 324 16.78 37.69 20.89
CA LYS A 324 15.69 37.90 21.85
C LYS A 324 15.62 36.76 22.86
N GLU A 325 15.55 37.08 24.16
CA GLU A 325 15.63 36.03 25.19
C GLU A 325 14.44 35.07 25.19
N LYS A 326 13.23 35.56 24.89
CA LYS A 326 11.97 34.77 24.89
C LYS A 326 10.79 35.61 24.43
N GLU A 327 10.01 35.12 23.47
CA GLU A 327 8.71 35.72 23.12
C GLU A 327 7.59 34.68 23.12
N GLU A 328 6.33 35.14 23.18
CA GLU A 328 5.15 34.29 22.99
C GLU A 328 4.59 34.54 21.60
N ILE A 329 4.32 33.46 20.85
CA ILE A 329 3.53 33.53 19.63
C ILE A 329 2.09 33.11 19.92
N ARG A 330 1.15 33.76 19.25
CA ARG A 330 -0.17 33.18 18.97
C ARG A 330 -0.14 32.64 17.56
N TRP A 331 -0.55 31.38 17.42
CA TRP A 331 -0.64 30.72 16.12
C TRP A 331 -2.06 30.19 15.92
N ARG A 332 -2.46 30.01 14.66
CA ARG A 332 -3.69 29.32 14.25
C ARG A 332 -3.56 28.85 12.79
N SER A 333 -4.55 28.10 12.32
CA SER A 333 -4.76 27.92 10.88
C SER A 333 -5.58 29.07 10.29
N SER A 334 -5.42 29.31 8.99
CA SER A 334 -6.40 30.04 8.18
C SER A 334 -7.78 29.34 8.21
N GLN A 335 -8.84 30.05 7.79
CA GLN A 335 -10.21 29.51 7.82
C GLN A 335 -10.40 28.29 6.91
N ASP A 336 -9.75 28.34 5.75
CA ASP A 336 -9.71 27.26 4.75
C ASP A 336 -8.72 26.14 5.10
N LEU A 337 -8.01 26.25 6.24
CA LEU A 337 -7.04 25.27 6.72
C LEU A 337 -5.85 25.06 5.75
N ASN A 338 -5.46 26.04 4.94
CA ASN A 338 -4.31 25.90 4.03
C ASN A 338 -3.02 26.55 4.55
N VAL A 339 -3.13 27.42 5.56
CA VAL A 339 -2.03 28.28 5.98
C VAL A 339 -1.85 28.24 7.49
N PHE A 340 -0.63 28.01 7.94
CA PHE A 340 -0.22 28.24 9.32
C PHE A 340 0.11 29.72 9.50
N GLU A 341 -0.61 30.37 10.41
CA GLU A 341 -0.53 31.80 10.67
C GLU A 341 -0.04 32.05 12.10
N TRP A 342 0.84 33.03 12.31
CA TRP A 342 1.24 33.44 13.66
C TRP A 342 1.53 34.94 13.77
N CYS A 343 1.46 35.43 15.01
CA CYS A 343 1.87 36.78 15.40
C CYS A 343 2.75 36.72 16.65
N MET A 344 3.61 37.72 16.80
CA MET A 344 4.51 37.85 17.95
C MET A 344 3.85 38.72 19.02
N GLY A 345 3.92 38.32 20.29
CA GLY A 345 3.46 39.12 21.41
C GLY A 345 1.95 39.41 21.41
N ASN A 346 1.60 40.70 21.58
CA ASN A 346 0.23 41.17 21.73
C ASN A 346 -0.41 41.67 20.42
N ASP A 347 0.26 41.54 19.27
CA ASP A 347 -0.28 41.94 17.97
C ASP A 347 -1.60 41.21 17.68
N GLN A 348 -2.61 41.93 17.20
CA GLN A 348 -3.91 41.33 16.89
C GLN A 348 -3.92 40.67 15.50
N ASP A 349 -3.06 41.15 14.60
CA ASP A 349 -3.02 40.71 13.22
C ASP A 349 -2.01 39.57 13.03
N TYR A 350 -2.47 38.50 12.39
CA TYR A 350 -1.66 37.33 12.06
C TYR A 350 -0.81 37.62 10.82
N ASN A 351 0.23 38.43 11.02
CA ASN A 351 1.05 38.98 9.93
C ASN A 351 2.03 37.97 9.32
N ASN A 352 2.36 36.91 10.05
CA ASN A 352 3.28 35.88 9.57
C ASN A 352 2.49 34.66 9.10
N ARG A 353 2.84 34.13 7.95
CA ARG A 353 2.10 33.02 7.34
C ARG A 353 3.00 32.10 6.53
N ILE A 354 2.64 30.83 6.50
CA ILE A 354 3.27 29.83 5.64
C ILE A 354 2.22 28.78 5.24
N PRO A 355 2.09 28.40 3.96
CA PRO A 355 1.24 27.29 3.57
C PRO A 355 1.62 26.03 4.33
N ILE A 356 0.64 25.30 4.87
CA ILE A 356 0.92 24.11 5.69
C ILE A 356 1.72 23.05 4.92
N VAL A 357 1.44 22.89 3.62
CA VAL A 357 2.16 22.00 2.71
C VAL A 357 3.62 22.38 2.49
N ARG A 358 4.00 23.63 2.80
CA ARG A 358 5.39 24.10 2.73
C ARG A 358 6.15 23.91 4.03
N ILE A 359 5.50 23.54 5.14
CA ILE A 359 6.21 23.25 6.39
C ILE A 359 6.97 21.93 6.24
N ARG A 360 8.29 22.02 6.16
CA ARG A 360 9.18 20.89 5.87
C ARG A 360 9.21 19.90 7.03
N ASN A 361 9.30 20.41 8.26
CA ASN A 361 9.46 19.55 9.43
C ASN A 361 8.98 20.24 10.70
N VAL A 362 8.54 19.44 11.67
CA VAL A 362 8.33 19.84 13.06
C VAL A 362 9.16 18.92 13.95
N ALA A 363 10.42 19.26 14.13
CA ALA A 363 11.40 18.40 14.79
C ALA A 363 11.32 18.54 16.32
N LYS A 364 11.28 17.41 17.04
CA LYS A 364 11.26 17.38 18.50
C LYS A 364 12.66 17.54 19.09
N GLY A 365 12.76 18.19 20.24
CA GLY A 365 13.99 18.28 21.03
C GLY A 365 14.80 19.55 20.79
N LEU A 366 16.05 19.52 21.30
CA LEU A 366 17.00 20.64 21.24
C LEU A 366 17.73 20.70 19.89
N VAL A 367 16.97 20.73 18.80
CA VAL A 367 17.50 20.66 17.43
C VAL A 367 18.09 22.01 16.97
N HIS A 368 17.50 23.12 17.40
CA HIS A 368 17.88 24.46 16.96
C HIS A 368 18.91 25.11 17.90
N PRO A 369 19.91 25.86 17.41
CA PRO A 369 20.94 26.52 18.24
C PRO A 369 20.37 27.41 19.35
N ALA A 370 19.29 28.16 19.08
CA ALA A 370 18.65 29.00 20.10
C ALA A 370 18.07 28.18 21.26
N LEU A 371 17.52 26.99 20.99
CA LEU A 371 17.03 26.09 22.03
C LEU A 371 18.17 25.49 22.84
N LYS A 372 19.30 25.13 22.18
CA LYS A 372 20.50 24.65 22.87
C LYS A 372 21.09 25.72 23.79
N ALA A 373 21.15 26.98 23.33
CA ALA A 373 21.61 28.11 24.13
C ALA A 373 20.67 28.39 25.32
N ALA A 374 19.35 28.39 25.09
CA ALA A 374 18.35 28.58 26.13
C ALA A 374 18.35 27.43 27.15
N ALA A 375 18.56 26.18 26.73
CA ALA A 375 18.68 25.03 27.62
C ALA A 375 19.89 25.10 28.54
N LYS A 376 21.01 25.70 28.09
CA LYS A 376 22.17 25.96 28.97
C LYS A 376 21.85 26.97 30.06
N LYS A 377 21.01 27.98 29.77
CA LYS A 377 20.59 29.02 30.74
C LYS A 377 19.47 28.53 31.67
N GLU A 378 18.44 27.86 31.14
CA GLU A 378 17.25 27.42 31.88
C GLU A 378 16.94 25.91 31.71
N PRO A 379 17.83 24.99 32.13
CA PRO A 379 17.72 23.55 31.80
C PRO A 379 16.47 22.86 32.33
N ARG A 380 15.84 23.39 33.39
CA ARG A 380 14.58 22.87 33.95
C ARG A 380 13.36 23.26 33.12
N LYS A 381 13.41 24.39 32.41
CA LYS A 381 12.29 24.95 31.64
C LYS A 381 12.43 24.66 30.14
N VAL A 382 13.67 24.61 29.64
CA VAL A 382 13.99 24.34 28.24
C VAL A 382 14.75 23.02 28.17
N ALA A 383 14.01 21.93 27.92
CA ALA A 383 14.55 20.58 27.83
C ALA A 383 14.02 19.87 26.59
N ALA A 384 14.71 18.81 26.15
CA ALA A 384 14.35 18.05 24.94
C ALA A 384 12.88 17.57 24.94
N LYS A 385 12.33 17.21 26.11
CA LYS A 385 10.95 16.76 26.25
C LYS A 385 9.87 17.83 26.03
N PHE A 386 10.24 19.12 26.07
CA PHE A 386 9.30 20.25 25.93
C PHE A 386 9.53 21.08 24.67
N THR A 387 10.62 20.80 23.96
CA THR A 387 11.12 21.61 22.86
C THR A 387 10.79 21.00 21.51
N MET A 388 10.58 21.86 20.53
CA MET A 388 10.41 21.49 19.13
C MET A 388 10.79 22.67 18.24
N CYS A 389 11.02 22.45 16.95
CA CYS A 389 11.25 23.50 15.98
C CYS A 389 10.46 23.24 14.71
N LEU A 390 9.72 24.24 14.26
CA LEU A 390 9.03 24.22 12.97
C LEU A 390 9.94 24.85 11.92
N PHE A 391 10.12 24.16 10.81
CA PHE A 391 10.98 24.57 9.70
C PHE A 391 10.15 24.72 8.42
N GLY A 392 10.34 25.82 7.70
CA GLY A 392 9.76 26.11 6.41
C GLY A 392 10.79 26.68 5.43
N PRO A 393 10.61 26.50 4.11
CA PRO A 393 11.53 27.00 3.10
C PRO A 393 11.57 28.53 3.08
N PRO A 394 12.65 29.09 2.52
CA PRO A 394 12.69 30.47 2.03
C PRO A 394 11.43 30.87 1.26
N ASN A 395 10.96 32.09 1.51
CA ASN A 395 9.86 32.73 0.79
C ASN A 395 10.02 34.26 0.85
N ASP A 396 9.13 34.99 0.18
CA ASP A 396 9.22 36.45 0.06
C ASP A 396 9.20 37.17 1.43
N ASP A 397 8.42 36.65 2.39
CA ASP A 397 8.32 37.21 3.74
C ASP A 397 9.49 36.74 4.64
N PHE A 398 10.09 35.58 4.34
CA PHE A 398 11.18 34.96 5.09
C PHE A 398 12.28 34.44 4.15
N PRO A 399 13.21 35.31 3.69
CA PRO A 399 14.21 34.94 2.68
C PRO A 399 15.19 33.84 3.13
N GLU A 400 15.46 33.74 4.43
CA GLU A 400 16.31 32.70 5.02
C GLU A 400 15.53 31.42 5.39
N GLY A 401 14.21 31.42 5.16
CA GLY A 401 13.30 30.38 5.61
C GLY A 401 12.66 30.68 6.97
N VAL A 402 11.66 29.87 7.30
CA VAL A 402 10.91 30.00 8.56
C VAL A 402 11.49 29.01 9.56
N GLU A 403 12.03 29.53 10.66
CA GLU A 403 12.48 28.71 11.80
C GLU A 403 11.80 29.20 13.08
N LEU A 404 10.93 28.36 13.65
CA LEU A 404 10.24 28.65 14.91
C LEU A 404 10.70 27.67 16.00
N PRO A 405 11.81 27.94 16.69
CA PRO A 405 12.25 27.20 17.87
C PRO A 405 11.30 27.45 19.05
N MET A 406 10.48 26.45 19.37
CA MET A 406 9.36 26.54 20.29
C MET A 406 9.55 25.70 21.57
N VAL A 407 8.90 26.16 22.64
CA VAL A 407 8.76 25.43 23.92
C VAL A 407 7.30 25.35 24.31
N ALA A 408 6.82 24.12 24.48
CA ALA A 408 5.53 23.80 25.09
C ALA A 408 5.62 23.79 26.62
N LYS A 409 4.49 23.94 27.30
CA LYS A 409 4.39 23.88 28.76
C LYS A 409 4.57 22.46 29.28
N SER A 410 4.24 21.46 28.47
CA SER A 410 4.34 20.05 28.82
C SER A 410 4.73 19.20 27.62
N GLN A 411 5.22 17.98 27.89
CA GLN A 411 5.51 17.01 26.84
C GLN A 411 4.24 16.62 26.07
N LYS A 412 3.11 16.48 26.76
CA LYS A 412 1.81 16.18 26.16
C LYS A 412 1.38 17.25 25.17
N GLU A 413 1.55 18.53 25.52
CA GLU A 413 1.23 19.64 24.62
C GLU A 413 2.15 19.67 23.40
N ARG A 414 3.47 19.43 23.59
CA ARG A 414 4.41 19.30 22.47
C ARG A 414 4.00 18.18 21.52
N ASP A 415 3.75 16.99 22.06
CA ASP A 415 3.41 15.82 21.25
C ASP A 415 2.08 16.01 20.51
N ALA A 416 1.07 16.57 21.18
CA ALA A 416 -0.22 16.89 20.54
C ALA A 416 -0.08 17.95 19.43
N PHE A 417 0.74 18.98 19.61
CA PHE A 417 1.01 19.96 18.56
C PHE A 417 1.69 19.31 17.36
N VAL A 418 2.76 18.52 17.58
CA VAL A 418 3.48 17.85 16.50
C VAL A 418 2.56 16.88 15.74
N GLU A 419 1.79 16.07 16.45
CA GLU A 419 0.84 15.13 15.84
C GLU A 419 -0.22 15.87 15.00
N MET A 420 -0.77 16.97 15.52
CA MET A 420 -1.74 17.79 14.81
C MET A 420 -1.14 18.43 13.55
N MET A 421 0.09 18.94 13.62
CA MET A 421 0.78 19.51 12.46
C MET A 421 1.08 18.46 11.40
N VAL A 422 1.49 17.25 11.80
CA VAL A 422 1.74 16.13 10.89
C VAL A 422 0.44 15.71 10.20
N GLN A 423 -0.63 15.51 10.96
CA GLN A 423 -1.95 15.13 10.42
C GLN A 423 -2.50 16.18 9.46
N TRP A 424 -2.40 17.46 9.83
CA TRP A 424 -2.86 18.56 9.02
C TRP A 424 -2.07 18.70 7.72
N ARG A 425 -0.74 18.61 7.80
CA ARG A 425 0.14 18.62 6.63
C ARG A 425 -0.16 17.47 5.69
N ASP A 426 -0.31 16.24 6.20
CA ASP A 426 -0.62 15.07 5.38
C ASP A 426 -1.96 15.26 4.65
N ALA A 427 -3.02 15.67 5.36
CA ALA A 427 -4.31 15.96 4.75
C ALA A 427 -4.25 17.04 3.67
N ALA A 428 -3.45 18.09 3.88
CA ALA A 428 -3.30 19.17 2.90
C ALA A 428 -2.60 18.73 1.61
N THR A 429 -1.85 17.62 1.61
CA THR A 429 -1.27 17.06 0.36
C THR A 429 -2.31 16.45 -0.58
N TYR A 430 -3.57 16.35 -0.14
CA TYR A 430 -4.70 15.81 -0.91
C TYR A 430 -5.69 16.90 -1.36
N ASN A 431 -5.43 18.20 -1.13
CA ASN A 431 -6.31 19.31 -1.55
C ASN A 431 -6.28 19.61 -3.07
N PHE A 432 -5.77 18.70 -3.92
CA PHE A 432 -5.47 18.95 -5.35
C PHE A 432 -6.38 18.19 -6.30
#